data_AF-A0A9J6C288-F1
#
_entry.id   AF-A0A9J6C288-F1
#
_cell.length_a   1.000
_cell.length_b   1.000
_cell.length_c   1.000
_cell.angle_alpha   90.00
_cell.angle_beta   90.00
_cell.angle_gamma   90.00
#
_symmetry.space_group_name_H-M   'P 1'
#
loop_
_entity.id
_entity.type
_entity.pdbx_description
1 polymer ?
#
loop_
_entity_poly.entity_id
_entity_poly.type
_entity_poly.pdbx_seq_one_letter_code
_entity_poly.pdbx_strand_id
1 'polypeptide(L)'
;MELKCCVFQCDQKFYSLNSYRTHLRIIHSFNKKYNDYYCTYENCRTSFKNAAGLLKHLNSQHQFPKDTESNALNNQTQIIDTPSEISVDNLANIHHTSKDYTNDPNEEIFLEDLEKNNMKIDLNSMFFNFLTKLHQKSSLSKSIIKDIYIHVKNEIVDPLCKITKCDENTKEIINNAYTNFDSQHKLEKYMNDKLLLTKGENITINFRTDTVFPNGSPIFGQIKDKICILPVSKIFASIFSQKNILEDTLSLMNNRIQNNFNIVDGEHWKIIKKKYSNDTILIPFELYFDDFEPDNALGSNSGTNKIAAYYVRFPTMPSHLLSSIEYVFEIMMHSSNLKSNEFTLCLQEIVKRFQELEEGIDVTINQKVKKVHFILMRILGDNLGLNEILGFTKSFNGRNFADSVKFLVKIL
;
A
#
# COMPACT_ATOMS: atom_id res chain seq x y z
N MET A 1 -24.90 17.33 27.57
CA MET A 1 -25.96 16.31 27.58
C MET A 1 -25.37 15.02 27.04
N GLU A 2 -25.64 13.86 27.64
CA GLU A 2 -24.90 12.62 27.43
C GLU A 2 -25.75 11.57 26.69
N LEU A 3 -25.27 11.05 25.56
CA LEU A 3 -25.94 10.00 24.77
C LEU A 3 -25.21 8.67 24.96
N LYS A 4 -25.93 7.61 25.36
CA LYS A 4 -25.36 6.26 25.48
C LYS A 4 -25.47 5.49 24.17
N CYS A 5 -24.52 4.61 23.89
CA CYS A 5 -24.59 3.69 22.76
C CYS A 5 -25.86 2.82 22.85
N CYS A 6 -26.56 2.66 21.71
CA CYS A 6 -27.76 1.83 21.61
C CYS A 6 -27.46 0.34 21.36
N VAL A 7 -26.19 -0.07 21.32
CA VAL A 7 -25.80 -1.47 21.06
C VAL A 7 -25.65 -2.21 22.39
N PHE A 8 -26.26 -3.39 22.49
CA PHE A 8 -26.18 -4.24 23.68
C PHE A 8 -24.72 -4.55 24.02
N GLN A 9 -24.35 -4.41 25.30
CA GLN A 9 -22.98 -4.55 25.83
C GLN A 9 -21.99 -3.46 25.40
N CYS A 10 -22.46 -2.32 24.89
CA CYS A 10 -21.63 -1.14 24.67
C CYS A 10 -21.95 -0.03 25.66
N ASP A 11 -21.07 0.18 26.64
CA ASP A 11 -21.25 1.19 27.70
C ASP A 11 -20.70 2.58 27.33
N GLN A 12 -20.38 2.79 26.05
CA GLN A 12 -19.79 4.03 25.56
C GLN A 12 -20.80 5.19 25.56
N LYS A 13 -20.29 6.38 25.88
CA LYS A 13 -21.09 7.60 26.02
C LYS A 13 -20.51 8.73 25.18
N PHE A 14 -21.39 9.56 24.66
CA PHE A 14 -21.08 10.54 23.62
C PHE A 14 -21.68 11.90 23.96
N TYR A 15 -20.90 12.94 23.71
CA TYR A 15 -21.31 14.34 23.92
C TYR A 15 -21.54 15.08 22.59
N SER A 16 -21.22 14.46 21.45
CA SER A 16 -21.52 14.99 20.11
C SER A 16 -22.20 13.92 19.24
N LEU A 17 -23.09 14.35 18.34
CA LEU A 17 -23.77 13.44 17.41
C LEU A 17 -22.77 12.82 16.41
N ASN A 18 -21.70 13.54 16.08
CA ASN A 18 -20.64 13.09 15.18
C ASN A 18 -19.80 11.97 15.81
N SER A 19 -19.39 12.10 17.07
CA SER A 19 -18.66 11.04 17.78
C SER A 19 -19.53 9.78 17.93
N TYR A 20 -20.82 9.95 18.27
CA TYR A 20 -21.79 8.85 18.32
C TYR A 20 -21.92 8.13 16.97
N ARG A 21 -22.11 8.88 15.88
CA ARG A 21 -22.22 8.34 14.51
C ARG A 21 -20.99 7.53 14.13
N THR A 22 -19.81 8.04 14.42
CA THR A 22 -18.56 7.39 14.04
C THR A 22 -18.30 6.16 14.88
N HIS A 23 -18.58 6.19 16.17
CA HIS A 23 -18.53 5.01 17.01
C HIS A 23 -19.41 3.88 16.45
N LEU A 24 -20.69 4.17 16.13
CA LEU A 24 -21.58 3.19 15.50
C LEU A 24 -21.03 2.64 14.17
N ARG A 25 -20.37 3.49 13.39
CA ARG A 25 -19.77 3.10 12.11
C ARG A 25 -18.48 2.29 12.24
N ILE A 26 -17.62 2.62 13.20
CA ILE A 26 -16.28 2.02 13.32
C ILE A 26 -16.30 0.79 14.23
N ILE A 27 -16.89 0.91 15.41
CA ILE A 27 -16.90 -0.16 16.42
C ILE A 27 -17.98 -1.19 16.09
N HIS A 28 -19.11 -0.71 15.58
CA HIS A 28 -20.25 -1.58 15.27
C HIS A 28 -20.48 -1.76 13.77
N SER A 29 -19.63 -1.21 12.89
CA SER A 29 -19.70 -1.41 11.43
C SER A 29 -21.08 -1.17 10.81
N PHE A 30 -21.92 -0.29 11.41
CA PHE A 30 -23.35 -0.19 11.11
C PHE A 30 -24.00 -1.57 10.90
N ASN A 31 -23.72 -2.49 11.82
CA ASN A 31 -23.99 -3.91 11.62
C ASN A 31 -25.46 -4.13 11.24
N LYS A 32 -25.69 -4.74 10.07
CA LYS A 32 -27.01 -5.24 9.65
C LYS A 32 -27.54 -6.36 10.57
N LYS A 33 -26.71 -6.89 11.48
CA LYS A 33 -27.13 -7.89 12.49
C LYS A 33 -28.03 -7.33 13.59
N TYR A 34 -28.04 -6.02 13.81
CA TYR A 34 -28.95 -5.40 14.79
C TYR A 34 -30.19 -4.91 14.05
N ASN A 35 -31.30 -5.63 14.23
CA ASN A 35 -32.56 -5.35 13.52
C ASN A 35 -33.19 -4.01 13.92
N ASP A 36 -32.91 -3.50 15.12
CA ASP A 36 -33.51 -2.27 15.64
C ASP A 36 -32.50 -1.42 16.42
N TYR A 37 -32.38 -0.15 16.02
CA TYR A 37 -31.68 0.91 16.74
C TYR A 37 -32.70 1.68 17.58
N TYR A 38 -32.40 2.03 18.82
CA TYR A 38 -33.32 2.78 19.69
C TYR A 38 -32.70 4.07 20.22
N CYS A 39 -33.54 5.06 20.46
CA CYS A 39 -33.13 6.30 21.10
C CYS A 39 -32.88 6.05 22.59
N THR A 40 -31.71 6.44 23.08
CA THR A 40 -31.30 6.28 24.49
C THR A 40 -31.54 7.55 25.32
N TYR A 41 -32.23 8.54 24.74
CA TYR A 41 -32.54 9.80 25.42
C TYR A 41 -33.69 9.62 26.42
N GLU A 42 -33.62 10.30 27.57
CA GLU A 42 -34.63 10.17 28.63
C GLU A 42 -36.03 10.45 28.09
N ASN A 43 -36.97 9.56 28.42
CA ASN A 43 -38.37 9.59 27.98
C ASN A 43 -38.59 9.48 26.45
N CYS A 44 -37.57 9.14 25.66
CA CYS A 44 -37.73 8.84 24.25
C CYS A 44 -37.82 7.32 24.01
N ARG A 45 -38.90 6.87 23.36
CA ARG A 45 -39.17 5.43 23.11
C ARG A 45 -39.14 5.04 21.63
N THR A 46 -38.50 5.87 20.80
CA THR A 46 -38.47 5.67 19.35
C THR A 46 -37.43 4.63 18.95
N SER A 47 -37.79 3.78 17.99
CA SER A 47 -36.90 2.79 17.37
C SER A 47 -36.81 2.97 15.85
N PHE A 48 -35.73 2.48 15.25
CA PHE A 48 -35.36 2.68 13.86
C PHE A 48 -34.73 1.42 13.28
N LYS A 49 -35.10 1.06 12.05
CA LYS A 49 -34.52 -0.09 11.34
C LYS A 49 -33.07 0.11 10.89
N ASN A 50 -32.56 1.34 10.95
CA ASN A 50 -31.20 1.65 10.56
C ASN A 50 -30.66 2.84 11.35
N ALA A 51 -29.33 2.92 11.45
CA ALA A 51 -28.63 3.98 12.17
C ALA A 51 -28.91 5.38 11.60
N ALA A 52 -29.17 5.50 10.28
CA ALA A 52 -29.47 6.78 9.66
C ALA A 52 -30.79 7.38 10.17
N GLY A 53 -31.82 6.55 10.37
CA GLY A 53 -33.08 6.93 10.98
C GLY A 53 -32.90 7.44 12.42
N LEU A 54 -32.11 6.71 13.22
CA LEU A 54 -31.78 7.13 14.59
C LEU A 54 -31.06 8.49 14.60
N LEU A 55 -30.04 8.67 13.76
CA LEU A 55 -29.28 9.92 13.69
C LEU A 55 -30.15 11.11 13.26
N LYS A 56 -31.06 10.92 12.30
CA LYS A 56 -32.02 11.95 11.87
C LYS A 56 -32.99 12.31 13.00
N HIS A 57 -33.44 11.33 13.76
CA HIS A 57 -34.29 11.56 14.93
C HIS A 57 -33.55 12.34 16.03
N LEU A 58 -32.35 11.92 16.41
CA LEU A 58 -31.52 12.61 17.41
C LEU A 58 -31.27 14.08 17.03
N ASN A 59 -31.01 14.33 15.74
CA ASN A 59 -30.77 15.69 15.24
C ASN A 59 -32.04 16.56 15.18
N SER A 60 -33.22 15.96 15.02
CA SER A 60 -34.48 16.70 14.85
C SER A 60 -35.28 16.89 16.15
N GLN A 61 -35.23 15.93 17.08
CA GLN A 61 -36.09 15.93 18.27
C GLN A 61 -35.34 16.29 19.55
N HIS A 62 -34.01 16.08 19.61
CA HIS A 62 -33.25 16.21 20.86
C HIS A 62 -32.21 17.33 20.85
N GLN A 63 -32.27 18.22 19.84
CA GLN A 63 -31.39 19.40 19.63
C GLN A 63 -29.99 19.22 20.26
N PHE A 64 -29.29 18.17 19.83
CA PHE A 64 -27.90 17.98 20.24
C PHE A 64 -27.09 19.19 19.78
N PRO A 65 -26.10 19.67 20.57
CA PRO A 65 -25.25 20.78 20.16
C PRO A 65 -24.70 20.48 18.76
N LYS A 66 -25.11 21.30 17.79
CA LYS A 66 -24.50 21.26 16.47
C LYS A 66 -23.09 21.76 16.65
N ASP A 67 -22.11 20.94 16.29
CA ASP A 67 -20.79 21.45 16.00
C ASP A 67 -20.99 22.56 14.96
N THR A 68 -20.81 23.81 15.37
CA THR A 68 -20.85 24.93 14.44
C THR A 68 -19.76 24.71 13.41
N GLU A 69 -20.17 24.74 12.15
CA GLU A 69 -19.40 24.67 10.91
C GLU A 69 -19.12 23.27 10.32
N SER A 70 -20.03 22.81 9.45
CA SER A 70 -19.64 22.34 8.12
C SER A 70 -20.76 22.59 7.11
N ASN A 71 -20.46 23.41 6.12
CA ASN A 71 -21.34 23.74 5.01
C ASN A 71 -21.77 22.51 4.20
N ALA A 72 -23.03 22.59 3.76
CA ALA A 72 -23.73 21.81 2.75
C ALA A 72 -22.89 20.86 1.87
N LEU A 73 -23.29 19.59 1.90
CA LEU A 73 -23.34 18.74 0.70
C LEU A 73 -24.63 17.92 0.76
N ASN A 74 -25.66 18.49 0.15
CA ASN A 74 -26.78 17.73 -0.38
C ASN A 74 -26.21 16.72 -1.38
N ASN A 75 -26.38 15.43 -1.11
CA ASN A 75 -26.48 14.44 -2.16
C ASN A 75 -27.67 13.55 -1.83
N GLN A 76 -28.76 13.78 -2.55
CA GLN A 76 -29.80 12.79 -2.75
C GLN A 76 -29.13 11.56 -3.37
N THR A 77 -29.11 10.45 -2.64
CA THR A 77 -28.88 9.13 -3.24
C THR A 77 -30.20 8.39 -3.15
N GLN A 78 -30.88 8.28 -4.28
CA GLN A 78 -31.98 7.35 -4.45
C GLN A 78 -31.44 5.93 -4.21
N ILE A 79 -32.08 5.24 -3.28
CA ILE A 79 -31.87 3.82 -3.00
C ILE A 79 -32.45 3.06 -4.19
N ILE A 80 -31.62 2.31 -4.91
CA ILE A 80 -32.07 1.22 -5.76
C ILE A 80 -31.70 -0.06 -5.01
N ASP A 81 -32.73 -0.70 -4.45
CA ASP A 81 -32.67 -2.04 -3.89
C ASP A 81 -32.49 -3.06 -5.03
N THR A 82 -31.48 -3.93 -4.91
CA THR A 82 -31.57 -5.31 -5.40
C THR A 82 -30.84 -6.24 -4.43
N PRO A 83 -31.44 -7.36 -4.02
CA PRO A 83 -30.83 -8.30 -3.09
C PRO A 83 -29.96 -9.30 -3.85
N SER A 84 -28.72 -9.49 -3.40
CA SER A 84 -27.92 -10.65 -3.77
C SER A 84 -27.46 -11.32 -2.49
N GLU A 85 -28.01 -12.51 -2.27
CA GLU A 85 -27.69 -13.41 -1.17
C GLU A 85 -26.21 -13.79 -1.24
N ILE A 86 -25.46 -13.49 -0.18
CA ILE A 86 -24.17 -14.14 0.08
C ILE A 86 -24.39 -15.00 1.32
N SER A 87 -24.23 -16.30 1.12
CA SER A 87 -24.29 -17.35 2.13
C SER A 87 -23.29 -17.08 3.24
N VAL A 88 -23.79 -17.14 4.48
CA VAL A 88 -23.02 -16.94 5.69
C VAL A 88 -22.59 -18.32 6.17
N ASP A 89 -21.34 -18.71 5.89
CA ASP A 89 -20.69 -19.78 6.64
C ASP A 89 -19.28 -19.32 7.04
N ASN A 90 -18.99 -19.42 8.34
CA ASN A 90 -17.72 -19.19 9.05
C ASN A 90 -17.41 -17.78 9.56
N LEU A 91 -18.34 -17.20 10.34
CA LEU A 91 -18.05 -16.14 11.32
C LEU A 91 -18.57 -16.49 12.73
N ALA A 92 -18.38 -17.74 13.13
CA ALA A 92 -18.53 -18.18 14.51
C ALA A 92 -17.13 -18.33 15.12
N ASN A 93 -16.92 -17.66 16.27
CA ASN A 93 -15.74 -17.66 17.15
C ASN A 93 -14.84 -16.43 17.07
N ILE A 94 -15.40 -15.27 17.44
CA ILE A 94 -14.65 -14.30 18.25
C ILE A 94 -15.36 -14.25 19.60
N HIS A 95 -15.03 -15.22 20.46
CA HIS A 95 -15.32 -15.10 21.89
C HIS A 95 -14.51 -13.92 22.43
N HIS A 96 -15.22 -12.90 22.92
CA HIS A 96 -14.65 -11.94 23.86
C HIS A 96 -14.24 -12.70 25.13
N THR A 97 -12.97 -13.08 25.22
CA THR A 97 -12.30 -13.14 26.51
C THR A 97 -11.68 -11.78 26.72
N SER A 98 -12.23 -11.01 27.65
CA SER A 98 -11.51 -10.01 28.42
C SER A 98 -10.24 -10.65 28.96
N LYS A 99 -9.13 -10.48 28.24
CA LYS A 99 -7.80 -10.65 28.79
C LYS A 99 -7.35 -9.26 29.18
N ASP A 100 -7.09 -9.13 30.48
CA ASP A 100 -6.33 -8.05 31.06
C ASP A 100 -5.19 -7.64 30.13
N TYR A 101 -5.04 -6.33 29.93
CA TYR A 101 -3.85 -5.74 29.35
C TYR A 101 -2.67 -6.10 30.28
N THR A 102 -2.08 -7.27 30.06
CA THR A 102 -0.80 -7.60 30.68
C THR A 102 0.28 -6.83 29.93
N ASN A 103 0.92 -5.90 30.64
CA ASN A 103 2.10 -5.13 30.26
C ASN A 103 2.93 -5.82 29.17
N ASP A 104 2.97 -5.23 27.98
CA ASP A 104 3.95 -5.57 26.96
C ASP A 104 5.30 -5.01 27.43
N PRO A 105 6.35 -5.83 27.64
CA PRO A 105 7.66 -5.35 28.03
C PRO A 105 8.25 -4.32 27.05
N ASN A 106 7.75 -4.22 25.82
CA ASN A 106 8.17 -3.21 24.85
C ASN A 106 7.62 -1.79 25.14
N GLU A 107 6.54 -1.63 25.92
CA GLU A 107 5.99 -0.31 26.26
C GLU A 107 6.77 0.39 27.40
N GLU A 108 7.20 -0.36 28.41
CA GLU A 108 8.06 0.18 29.49
C GLU A 108 9.46 0.54 28.98
N ILE A 109 10.03 -0.25 28.07
CA ILE A 109 11.31 0.05 27.41
C ILE A 109 11.21 1.36 26.58
N PHE A 110 10.08 1.59 25.92
CA PHE A 110 9.86 2.80 25.11
C PHE A 110 9.82 4.09 25.95
N LEU A 111 9.19 4.03 27.13
CA LEU A 111 9.10 5.19 28.04
C LEU A 111 10.42 5.46 28.77
N GLU A 112 11.15 4.42 29.21
CA GLU A 112 12.47 4.61 29.84
C GLU A 112 13.54 5.12 28.85
N ASP A 113 13.48 4.72 27.58
CA ASP A 113 14.39 5.20 26.55
C ASP A 113 14.14 6.67 26.16
N LEU A 114 12.90 7.16 26.29
CA LEU A 114 12.53 8.56 26.05
C LEU A 114 13.10 9.50 27.11
N GLU A 115 13.09 9.08 28.38
CA GLU A 115 13.61 9.89 29.50
C GLU A 115 15.14 9.92 29.55
N LYS A 116 15.82 8.81 29.20
CA LYS A 116 17.30 8.73 29.25
C LYS A 116 18.00 9.42 28.08
N ASN A 117 17.41 9.46 26.89
CA ASN A 117 18.14 9.85 25.67
C ASN A 117 17.96 11.30 25.22
N ASN A 118 17.25 12.15 25.98
CA ASN A 118 17.02 13.56 25.61
C ASN A 118 16.47 13.70 24.17
N MET A 119 15.75 12.69 23.69
CA MET A 119 15.25 12.64 22.33
C MET A 119 14.09 13.62 22.21
N LYS A 120 14.28 14.67 21.42
CA LYS A 120 13.22 15.60 21.02
C LYS A 120 12.11 14.76 20.37
N ILE A 121 10.95 14.67 21.00
CA ILE A 121 9.80 13.92 20.47
C ILE A 121 9.41 14.54 19.13
N ASP A 122 9.65 13.82 18.03
CA ASP A 122 9.25 14.26 16.70
C ASP A 122 7.81 13.82 16.42
N LEU A 123 6.87 14.66 16.86
CA LEU A 123 5.45 14.44 16.65
C LEU A 123 5.08 14.30 15.16
N ASN A 124 5.80 14.96 14.24
CA ASN A 124 5.55 14.79 12.80
C ASN A 124 5.81 13.35 12.37
N SER A 125 6.94 12.77 12.78
CA SER A 125 7.30 11.39 12.45
C SER A 125 6.33 10.38 13.07
N MET A 126 5.86 10.63 14.29
CA MET A 126 4.85 9.78 14.95
C MET A 126 3.51 9.82 14.21
N PHE A 127 3.00 11.01 13.89
CA PHE A 127 1.76 11.17 13.12
C PHE A 127 1.89 10.54 11.75
N PHE A 128 3.00 10.78 11.05
CA PHE A 128 3.28 10.15 9.77
C PHE A 128 3.21 8.62 9.86
N ASN A 129 3.92 8.01 10.83
CA ASN A 129 3.94 6.56 11.02
C ASN A 129 2.57 5.98 11.38
N PHE A 130 1.77 6.69 12.18
CA PHE A 130 0.40 6.29 12.48
C PHE A 130 -0.45 6.24 11.21
N LEU A 131 -0.36 7.28 10.39
CA LEU A 131 -1.17 7.41 9.18
C LEU A 131 -0.75 6.42 8.10
N THR A 132 0.55 6.20 7.91
CA THR A 132 1.03 5.19 6.95
C THR A 132 0.56 3.80 7.34
N LYS A 133 0.61 3.44 8.64
CA LYS A 133 0.04 2.17 9.13
C LYS A 133 -1.46 2.03 8.91
N LEU A 134 -2.23 3.11 8.99
CA LEU A 134 -3.66 3.07 8.64
C LEU A 134 -3.86 2.83 7.15
N HIS A 135 -3.09 3.52 6.30
CA HIS A 135 -3.17 3.38 4.85
C HIS A 135 -2.70 2.01 4.33
N GLN A 136 -1.85 1.29 5.09
CA GLN A 136 -1.45 -0.08 4.78
C GLN A 136 -2.56 -1.12 5.00
N LYS A 137 -3.58 -0.82 5.83
CA LYS A 137 -4.66 -1.77 6.12
C LYS A 137 -5.68 -1.81 4.98
N SER A 138 -5.65 -2.88 4.19
CA SER A 138 -6.58 -3.12 3.07
C SER A 138 -8.06 -3.13 3.49
N SER A 139 -8.36 -3.46 4.76
CA SER A 139 -9.72 -3.43 5.31
C SER A 139 -10.28 -2.01 5.51
N LEU A 140 -9.44 -0.98 5.47
CA LEU A 140 -9.84 0.40 5.70
C LEU A 140 -9.96 1.16 4.37
N SER A 141 -11.19 1.57 4.04
CA SER A 141 -11.41 2.41 2.87
C SER A 141 -10.87 3.83 3.09
N LYS A 142 -10.54 4.53 2.00
CA LYS A 142 -10.09 5.93 2.05
C LYS A 142 -11.07 6.86 2.79
N SER A 143 -12.37 6.58 2.69
CA SER A 143 -13.38 7.33 3.45
C SER A 143 -13.23 7.11 4.95
N ILE A 144 -13.07 5.86 5.40
CA ILE A 144 -12.91 5.54 6.82
C ILE A 144 -11.65 6.21 7.38
N ILE A 145 -10.54 6.16 6.63
CA ILE A 145 -9.30 6.82 7.05
C ILE A 145 -9.54 8.34 7.19
N LYS A 146 -10.23 8.97 6.23
CA LYS A 146 -10.62 10.40 6.33
C LYS A 146 -11.45 10.70 7.58
N ASP A 147 -12.34 9.80 7.96
CA ASP A 147 -13.13 9.95 9.17
C ASP A 147 -12.27 9.84 10.45
N ILE A 148 -11.29 8.92 10.46
CA ILE A 148 -10.32 8.79 11.55
C ILE A 148 -9.51 10.09 11.68
N TYR A 149 -9.03 10.68 10.58
CA TYR A 149 -8.35 11.98 10.59
C TYR A 149 -9.19 13.03 11.33
N ILE A 150 -10.44 13.21 10.93
CA ILE A 150 -11.34 14.21 11.52
C ILE A 150 -11.53 13.96 13.02
N HIS A 151 -11.65 12.71 13.46
CA HIS A 151 -11.82 12.39 14.88
C HIS A 151 -10.56 12.65 15.68
N VAL A 152 -9.39 12.27 15.16
CA VAL A 152 -8.11 12.57 15.81
C VAL A 152 -7.95 14.08 15.97
N LYS A 153 -8.35 14.87 14.96
CA LYS A 153 -8.34 16.33 15.08
C LYS A 153 -9.25 16.82 16.21
N ASN A 154 -10.52 16.44 16.16
CA ASN A 154 -11.55 17.04 17.01
C ASN A 154 -11.47 16.57 18.47
N GLU A 155 -11.09 15.31 18.70
CA GLU A 155 -11.12 14.67 20.02
C GLU A 155 -9.74 14.65 20.71
N ILE A 156 -8.65 14.82 19.95
CA ILE A 156 -7.28 14.76 20.50
C ILE A 156 -6.55 16.07 20.27
N VAL A 157 -6.35 16.50 19.02
CA VAL A 157 -5.52 17.67 18.68
C VAL A 157 -6.13 18.97 19.20
N ASP A 158 -7.39 19.25 18.89
CA ASP A 158 -8.06 20.50 19.26
C ASP A 158 -8.19 20.65 20.79
N PRO A 159 -8.55 19.62 21.58
CA PRO A 159 -8.55 19.70 23.04
C PRO A 159 -7.15 19.95 23.61
N LEU A 160 -6.11 19.27 23.12
CA LEU A 160 -4.74 19.48 23.58
C LEU A 160 -4.27 20.93 23.32
N CYS A 161 -4.60 21.50 22.16
CA CYS A 161 -4.30 22.89 21.83
C CYS A 161 -5.03 23.90 22.72
N LYS A 162 -6.18 23.53 23.32
CA LYS A 162 -6.96 24.39 24.23
C LYS A 162 -6.49 24.32 25.68
N ILE A 163 -5.62 23.38 26.05
CA ILE A 163 -5.09 23.27 27.43
C ILE A 163 -4.30 24.54 27.77
N THR A 164 -4.76 25.27 28.79
CA THR A 164 -4.23 26.58 29.20
C THR A 164 -2.83 26.51 29.83
N LYS A 165 -2.43 25.33 30.31
CA LYS A 165 -1.09 25.07 30.88
C LYS A 165 -0.01 24.78 29.83
N CYS A 166 -0.39 24.62 28.57
CA CYS A 166 0.53 24.36 27.47
C CYS A 166 1.00 25.70 26.89
N ASP A 167 2.32 25.88 26.74
CA ASP A 167 2.90 27.07 26.12
C ASP A 167 2.54 27.15 24.63
N GLU A 168 2.52 28.36 24.06
CA GLU A 168 2.11 28.58 22.66
C GLU A 168 2.94 27.76 21.66
N ASN A 169 4.24 27.62 21.92
CA ASN A 169 5.15 26.85 21.07
C ASN A 169 4.77 25.36 21.05
N THR A 170 4.42 24.75 22.18
CA THR A 170 3.97 23.35 22.20
C THR A 170 2.63 23.17 21.47
N LYS A 171 1.69 24.12 21.60
CA LYS A 171 0.43 24.10 20.84
C LYS A 171 0.67 24.18 19.34
N GLU A 172 1.59 25.05 18.92
CA GLU A 172 1.97 25.20 17.53
C GLU A 172 2.60 23.91 16.98
N ILE A 173 3.49 23.26 17.74
CA ILE A 173 4.12 21.98 17.33
C ILE A 173 3.06 20.89 17.12
N ILE A 174 2.11 20.73 18.05
CA ILE A 174 1.04 19.71 17.96
C ILE A 174 0.15 19.98 16.73
N ASN A 175 -0.28 21.23 16.53
CA ASN A 175 -1.14 21.59 15.41
C ASN A 175 -0.42 21.47 14.06
N ASN A 176 0.84 21.89 13.99
CA ASN A 176 1.67 21.74 12.78
C ASN A 176 1.88 20.25 12.45
N ALA A 177 2.12 19.40 13.45
CA ALA A 177 2.28 17.97 13.24
C ALA A 177 1.03 17.32 12.60
N TYR A 178 -0.17 17.71 13.03
CA TYR A 178 -1.40 17.22 12.43
C TYR A 178 -1.67 17.84 11.04
N THR A 179 -1.59 19.16 10.92
CA THR A 179 -1.93 19.90 9.68
C THR A 179 -1.02 19.55 8.50
N ASN A 180 0.20 19.08 8.76
CA ASN A 180 1.11 18.56 7.73
C ASN A 180 0.56 17.30 7.03
N PHE A 181 -0.37 16.58 7.64
CA PHE A 181 -0.90 15.31 7.14
C PHE A 181 -2.43 15.21 7.12
N ASP A 182 -3.15 16.29 7.43
CA ASP A 182 -4.62 16.31 7.60
C ASP A 182 -5.46 16.00 6.34
N SER A 183 -4.80 15.73 5.22
CA SER A 183 -5.42 15.33 3.96
C SER A 183 -4.51 14.40 3.18
N GLN A 184 -5.12 13.55 2.35
CA GLN A 184 -4.39 12.62 1.48
C GLN A 184 -3.40 13.38 0.57
N HIS A 185 -3.77 14.55 0.07
CA HIS A 185 -2.88 15.36 -0.77
C HIS A 185 -1.61 15.79 -0.03
N LYS A 186 -1.74 16.26 1.22
CA LYS A 186 -0.57 16.67 2.02
C LYS A 186 0.29 15.49 2.41
N LEU A 187 -0.32 14.35 2.77
CA LEU A 187 0.40 13.11 3.03
C LEU A 187 1.19 12.65 1.80
N GLU A 188 0.55 12.58 0.63
CA GLU A 188 1.22 12.23 -0.63
C GLU A 188 2.33 13.22 -0.96
N LYS A 189 2.09 14.54 -0.81
CA LYS A 189 3.10 15.56 -1.03
C LYS A 189 4.32 15.34 -0.13
N TYR A 190 4.10 15.15 1.17
CA TYR A 190 5.17 14.87 2.12
C TYR A 190 5.94 13.60 1.75
N MET A 191 5.24 12.52 1.40
CA MET A 191 5.90 11.28 0.97
C MET A 191 6.73 11.48 -0.30
N ASN A 192 6.23 12.24 -1.29
CA ASN A 192 7.00 12.55 -2.50
C ASN A 192 8.24 13.41 -2.15
N ASP A 193 8.07 14.46 -1.34
CA ASP A 193 9.15 15.37 -0.94
C ASP A 193 10.25 14.65 -0.13
N LYS A 194 9.87 13.62 0.64
CA LYS A 194 10.79 12.75 1.38
C LYS A 194 11.28 11.53 0.60
N LEU A 195 10.93 11.41 -0.68
CA LEU A 195 11.25 10.26 -1.53
C LEU A 195 10.75 8.90 -0.97
N LEU A 196 9.71 8.94 -0.13
CA LEU A 196 9.03 7.78 0.45
C LEU A 196 7.93 7.25 -0.46
N LEU A 197 7.41 8.09 -1.36
CA LEU A 197 6.46 7.68 -2.39
C LEU A 197 7.11 7.85 -3.75
N THR A 198 7.16 6.75 -4.49
CA THR A 198 7.68 6.73 -5.86
C THR A 198 6.53 6.50 -6.81
N LYS A 199 6.25 7.46 -7.69
CA LYS A 199 5.23 7.31 -8.74
C LYS A 199 5.82 6.64 -9.97
N GLY A 200 5.04 5.77 -10.59
CA GLY A 200 5.37 5.18 -11.88
C GLY A 200 5.31 6.19 -13.01
N GLU A 201 6.22 6.04 -13.97
CA GLU A 201 6.27 6.78 -15.22
C GLU A 201 5.44 6.04 -16.26
N ASN A 202 4.53 6.76 -16.93
CA ASN A 202 3.77 6.21 -18.03
C ASN A 202 4.54 6.41 -19.34
N ILE A 203 5.13 5.35 -19.87
CA ILE A 203 5.87 5.38 -21.14
C ILE A 203 4.91 4.95 -22.26
N THR A 204 4.84 5.74 -23.34
CA THR A 204 4.08 5.36 -24.53
C THR A 204 4.94 4.45 -25.40
N ILE A 205 4.50 3.22 -25.61
CA ILE A 205 5.23 2.20 -26.40
C ILE A 205 4.71 2.10 -27.83
N ASN A 206 3.42 2.40 -28.05
CA ASN A 206 2.84 2.32 -29.38
C ASN A 206 1.65 3.28 -29.53
N PHE A 207 1.22 3.43 -30.78
CA PHE A 207 0.02 4.14 -31.16
C PHE A 207 -0.87 3.21 -31.98
N ARG A 208 -2.13 3.07 -31.58
CA ARG A 208 -3.14 2.34 -32.34
C ARG A 208 -4.27 3.26 -32.75
N THR A 209 -4.86 2.99 -33.91
CA THR A 209 -6.09 3.67 -34.34
C THR A 209 -7.28 2.90 -33.81
N ASP A 210 -8.16 3.57 -33.09
CA ASP A 210 -9.38 2.97 -32.53
C ASP A 210 -10.51 4.01 -32.48
N THR A 211 -11.71 3.57 -32.12
CA THR A 211 -12.84 4.45 -31.90
C THR A 211 -12.66 5.15 -30.56
N VAL A 212 -12.55 6.48 -30.59
CA VAL A 212 -12.54 7.34 -29.41
C VAL A 212 -13.85 8.12 -29.33
N PHE A 213 -14.28 8.44 -28.11
CA PHE A 213 -15.54 9.15 -27.86
C PHE A 213 -15.31 10.54 -27.25
N PRO A 214 -14.62 11.47 -27.93
CA PRO A 214 -14.52 12.84 -27.46
C PRO A 214 -15.93 13.44 -27.45
N ASN A 215 -16.38 13.88 -26.28
CA ASN A 215 -17.70 14.46 -26.05
C ASN A 215 -18.87 13.51 -26.39
N GLY A 216 -18.67 12.19 -26.28
CA GLY A 216 -19.71 11.18 -26.46
C GLY A 216 -19.99 10.77 -27.92
N SER A 217 -19.31 11.38 -28.89
CA SER A 217 -19.46 11.02 -30.32
C SER A 217 -18.30 10.13 -30.78
N PRO A 218 -18.57 9.00 -31.46
CA PRO A 218 -17.52 8.12 -31.95
C PRO A 218 -16.77 8.77 -33.12
N ILE A 219 -15.45 8.89 -32.99
CA ILE A 219 -14.55 9.23 -34.10
C ILE A 219 -13.39 8.23 -34.13
N PHE A 220 -12.77 8.03 -35.29
CA PHE A 220 -11.49 7.33 -35.35
C PHE A 220 -10.38 8.25 -34.85
N GLY A 221 -9.69 7.82 -33.80
CA GLY A 221 -8.61 8.57 -33.18
C GLY A 221 -7.43 7.67 -32.85
N GLN A 222 -6.31 8.32 -32.55
CA GLN A 222 -5.09 7.62 -32.15
C GLN A 222 -5.09 7.44 -30.62
N ILE A 223 -5.07 6.19 -30.17
CA ILE A 223 -4.90 5.79 -28.77
C ILE A 223 -3.43 5.46 -28.54
N LYS A 224 -2.90 5.91 -27.39
CA LYS A 224 -1.55 5.60 -26.93
C LYS A 224 -1.59 4.34 -26.09
N ASP A 225 -0.86 3.31 -26.50
CA ASP A 225 -0.60 2.16 -25.66
C ASP A 225 0.58 2.50 -24.74
N LYS A 226 0.35 2.30 -23.44
CA LYS A 226 1.26 2.75 -22.38
C LYS A 226 1.63 1.59 -21.47
N ILE A 227 2.85 1.65 -20.97
CA ILE A 227 3.31 0.88 -19.82
C ILE A 227 3.47 1.82 -18.64
N CYS A 228 3.34 1.28 -17.43
CA CYS A 228 3.72 1.97 -16.21
C CYS A 228 4.98 1.31 -15.67
N ILE A 229 6.07 2.08 -15.56
CA ILE A 229 7.34 1.60 -15.02
C ILE A 229 7.77 2.47 -13.85
N LEU A 230 8.23 1.85 -12.77
CA LEU A 230 8.76 2.56 -11.61
C LEU A 230 10.24 2.93 -11.85
N PRO A 231 10.74 4.02 -11.23
CA PRO A 231 12.16 4.36 -11.27
C PRO A 231 12.94 3.39 -10.37
N VAL A 232 13.27 2.22 -10.94
CA VAL A 232 13.85 1.06 -10.26
C VAL A 232 15.13 1.42 -9.50
N SER A 233 15.99 2.27 -10.07
CA SER A 233 17.21 2.78 -9.41
C SER A 233 16.91 3.50 -8.10
N LYS A 234 15.89 4.36 -8.06
CA LYS A 234 15.48 5.06 -6.82
C LYS A 234 14.92 4.09 -5.78
N ILE A 235 14.15 3.09 -6.23
CA ILE A 235 13.60 2.06 -5.34
C ILE A 235 14.75 1.26 -4.70
N PHE A 236 15.70 0.79 -5.51
CA PHE A 236 16.82 -0.03 -5.03
C PHE A 236 17.72 0.79 -4.10
N ALA A 237 18.03 2.03 -4.47
CA ALA A 237 18.78 2.94 -3.61
C ALA A 237 18.06 3.17 -2.28
N SER A 238 16.74 3.39 -2.28
CA SER A 238 15.94 3.60 -1.08
C SER A 238 15.97 2.37 -0.15
N ILE A 239 15.79 1.17 -0.70
CA ILE A 239 15.82 -0.08 0.05
C ILE A 239 17.18 -0.30 0.70
N PHE A 240 18.27 -0.21 -0.06
CA PHE A 240 19.62 -0.48 0.45
C PHE A 240 20.22 0.68 1.25
N SER A 241 19.55 1.85 1.27
CA SER A 241 19.86 2.95 2.19
C SER A 241 19.23 2.75 3.58
N GLN A 242 18.30 1.81 3.73
CA GLN A 242 17.72 1.49 5.04
C GLN A 242 18.78 0.91 5.97
N LYS A 243 18.61 1.17 7.26
CA LYS A 243 19.56 0.78 8.30
C LYS A 243 19.83 -0.73 8.25
N ASN A 244 21.11 -1.08 8.19
CA ASN A 244 21.66 -2.44 8.18
C ASN A 244 21.30 -3.32 6.97
N ILE A 245 20.43 -2.91 6.04
CA ILE A 245 20.02 -3.79 4.93
C ILE A 245 21.20 -4.16 4.03
N LEU A 246 22.02 -3.18 3.61
CA LEU A 246 23.18 -3.49 2.76
C LEU A 246 24.23 -4.28 3.54
N GLU A 247 24.57 -3.86 4.76
CA GLU A 247 25.56 -4.53 5.59
C GLU A 247 25.18 -5.99 5.87
N ASP A 248 23.93 -6.25 6.25
CA ASP A 248 23.42 -7.58 6.54
C ASP A 248 23.40 -8.44 5.28
N THR A 249 22.96 -7.87 4.15
CA THR A 249 22.99 -8.56 2.85
C THR A 249 24.42 -8.98 2.48
N LEU A 250 25.40 -8.08 2.61
CA LEU A 250 26.80 -8.37 2.28
C LEU A 250 27.42 -9.37 3.27
N SER A 251 27.13 -9.23 4.56
CA SER A 251 27.57 -10.16 5.60
C SER A 251 27.04 -11.57 5.30
N LEU A 252 25.75 -11.68 4.96
CA LEU A 252 25.12 -12.93 4.57
C LEU A 252 25.74 -13.51 3.31
N MET A 253 26.10 -12.70 2.32
CA MET A 253 26.76 -13.20 1.10
C MET A 253 28.17 -13.77 1.39
N ASN A 254 28.92 -13.15 2.30
CA ASN A 254 30.30 -13.54 2.60
C ASN A 254 30.41 -14.65 3.65
N ASN A 255 29.50 -14.70 4.63
CA ASN A 255 29.56 -15.59 5.78
C ASN A 255 28.54 -16.75 5.67
N ARG A 256 28.34 -17.32 4.48
CA ARG A 256 27.35 -18.40 4.30
C ARG A 256 27.84 -19.72 4.88
N ILE A 257 26.94 -20.34 5.63
CA ILE A 257 27.08 -21.72 6.09
C ILE A 257 26.76 -22.64 4.91
N GLN A 258 27.64 -23.61 4.64
CA GLN A 258 27.58 -24.50 3.46
C GLN A 258 26.26 -25.29 3.30
N ASN A 259 25.41 -25.35 4.32
CA ASN A 259 24.17 -26.14 4.31
C ASN A 259 22.99 -25.46 3.59
N ASN A 260 23.06 -24.16 3.27
CA ASN A 260 22.02 -23.44 2.54
C ASN A 260 22.54 -22.91 1.21
N PHE A 261 22.25 -23.62 0.12
CA PHE A 261 22.57 -23.15 -1.23
C PHE A 261 21.77 -21.90 -1.57
N ASN A 262 22.49 -20.86 -1.99
CA ASN A 262 21.94 -19.62 -2.49
C ASN A 262 22.57 -19.31 -3.86
N ILE A 263 21.93 -18.43 -4.63
CA ILE A 263 22.34 -18.14 -6.01
C ILE A 263 23.81 -17.71 -6.13
N VAL A 264 24.35 -17.04 -5.12
CA VAL A 264 25.74 -16.60 -5.14
C VAL A 264 26.75 -17.72 -4.83
N ASP A 265 26.32 -18.95 -4.57
CA ASP A 265 27.19 -20.14 -4.50
C ASP A 265 27.47 -20.72 -5.89
N GLY A 266 26.60 -20.43 -6.86
CA GLY A 266 26.67 -21.00 -8.20
C GLY A 266 27.90 -20.55 -8.97
N GLU A 267 28.35 -21.40 -9.89
CA GLU A 267 29.52 -21.11 -10.74
C GLU A 267 29.33 -19.84 -11.58
N HIS A 268 28.08 -19.58 -11.99
CA HIS A 268 27.74 -18.38 -12.74
C HIS A 268 28.04 -17.08 -11.97
N TRP A 269 27.74 -17.04 -10.66
CA TRP A 269 28.08 -15.89 -9.84
C TRP A 269 29.59 -15.66 -9.76
N LYS A 270 30.38 -16.74 -9.65
CA LYS A 270 31.85 -16.66 -9.64
C LYS A 270 32.38 -16.07 -10.95
N ILE A 271 31.79 -16.44 -12.09
CA ILE A 271 32.14 -15.88 -13.41
C ILE A 271 31.82 -14.39 -13.46
N ILE A 272 30.64 -13.97 -13.00
CA ILE A 272 30.25 -12.56 -12.95
C ILE A 272 31.19 -11.77 -12.04
N LYS A 273 31.45 -12.25 -10.82
CA LYS A 273 32.34 -11.57 -9.85
C LYS A 273 33.72 -11.27 -10.44
N LYS A 274 34.26 -12.18 -11.27
CA LYS A 274 35.56 -12.00 -11.95
C LYS A 274 35.59 -10.85 -12.97
N LYS A 275 34.43 -10.37 -13.44
CA LYS A 275 34.32 -9.23 -14.36
C LYS A 275 34.48 -7.88 -13.64
N TYR A 276 34.37 -7.86 -12.31
CA TYR A 276 34.42 -6.65 -11.50
C TYR A 276 35.63 -6.66 -10.57
N SER A 277 36.03 -5.48 -10.09
CA SER A 277 37.06 -5.34 -9.06
C SER A 277 36.58 -5.96 -7.74
N ASN A 278 37.51 -6.47 -6.93
CA ASN A 278 37.17 -7.09 -5.64
C ASN A 278 36.48 -6.13 -4.66
N ASP A 279 36.73 -4.83 -4.78
CA ASP A 279 36.13 -3.78 -3.93
C ASP A 279 34.75 -3.33 -4.42
N THR A 280 34.31 -3.80 -5.59
CA THR A 280 32.99 -3.46 -6.13
C THR A 280 31.88 -4.16 -5.34
N ILE A 281 30.90 -3.38 -4.89
CA ILE A 281 29.73 -3.91 -4.19
C ILE A 281 28.74 -4.44 -5.24
N LEU A 282 28.55 -5.75 -5.27
CA LEU A 282 27.63 -6.43 -6.17
C LEU A 282 26.45 -7.01 -5.38
N ILE A 283 25.23 -6.68 -5.78
CA ILE A 283 24.01 -7.21 -5.19
C ILE A 283 23.20 -7.96 -6.26
N PRO A 284 22.99 -9.28 -6.12
CA PRO A 284 22.16 -10.03 -7.05
C PRO A 284 20.68 -9.73 -6.83
N PHE A 285 19.90 -9.70 -7.91
CA PHE A 285 18.44 -9.67 -7.85
C PHE A 285 17.82 -10.64 -8.86
N GLU A 286 16.53 -10.88 -8.70
CA GLU A 286 15.76 -11.80 -9.53
C GLU A 286 14.52 -11.10 -10.04
N LEU A 287 14.21 -11.32 -11.31
CA LEU A 287 12.98 -10.87 -11.94
C LEU A 287 11.96 -12.02 -11.92
N TYR A 288 10.73 -11.75 -11.53
CA TYR A 288 9.58 -12.64 -11.68
C TYR A 288 8.56 -11.96 -12.59
N PHE A 289 8.00 -12.70 -13.54
CA PHE A 289 6.96 -12.22 -14.45
C PHE A 289 5.68 -13.04 -14.27
N ASP A 290 4.55 -12.35 -14.18
CA ASP A 290 3.22 -12.96 -14.03
C ASP A 290 2.14 -12.18 -14.78
N ASP A 291 1.08 -12.88 -15.15
CA ASP A 291 -0.17 -12.31 -15.66
C ASP A 291 -1.29 -12.54 -14.65
N PHE A 292 -1.94 -11.47 -14.20
CA PHE A 292 -3.12 -11.59 -13.34
C PHE A 292 -4.34 -10.89 -13.95
N GLU A 293 -5.52 -11.37 -13.58
CA GLU A 293 -6.79 -10.83 -14.04
C GLU A 293 -7.56 -10.28 -12.83
N PRO A 294 -7.73 -8.94 -12.71
CA PRO A 294 -8.42 -8.35 -11.56
C PRO A 294 -9.94 -8.54 -11.63
N ASP A 295 -10.48 -8.80 -12.83
CA ASP A 295 -11.91 -8.96 -13.08
C ASP A 295 -12.35 -10.44 -12.98
N ASN A 296 -13.62 -10.70 -13.26
CA ASN A 296 -14.17 -12.05 -13.25
C ASN A 296 -13.53 -12.92 -14.35
N ALA A 297 -12.53 -13.70 -13.95
CA ALA A 297 -11.78 -14.63 -14.79
C ALA A 297 -12.63 -15.76 -15.41
N LEU A 298 -13.90 -15.91 -15.02
CA LEU A 298 -14.83 -16.93 -15.55
C LEU A 298 -15.96 -16.36 -16.42
N GLY A 299 -16.02 -15.03 -16.60
CA GLY A 299 -17.06 -14.38 -17.40
C GLY A 299 -16.79 -14.42 -18.91
N SER A 300 -17.74 -13.92 -19.71
CA SER A 300 -17.59 -13.78 -21.17
C SER A 300 -16.46 -12.85 -21.60
N ASN A 301 -15.95 -12.03 -20.68
CA ASN A 301 -14.81 -11.14 -20.88
C ASN A 301 -13.51 -11.68 -20.24
N SER A 302 -13.48 -12.98 -19.88
CA SER A 302 -12.28 -13.63 -19.37
C SER A 302 -11.11 -13.46 -20.36
N GLY A 303 -9.97 -13.03 -19.85
CA GLY A 303 -8.74 -12.80 -20.62
C GLY A 303 -8.62 -11.41 -21.26
N THR A 304 -9.66 -10.57 -21.27
CA THR A 304 -9.59 -9.26 -21.96
C THR A 304 -8.86 -8.20 -21.15
N ASN A 305 -8.92 -8.29 -19.82
CA ASN A 305 -8.42 -7.27 -18.90
C ASN A 305 -7.22 -7.77 -18.07
N LYS A 306 -6.48 -8.74 -18.62
CA LYS A 306 -5.26 -9.25 -17.99
C LYS A 306 -4.18 -8.18 -17.93
N ILE A 307 -3.47 -8.16 -16.81
CA ILE A 307 -2.37 -7.27 -16.52
C ILE A 307 -1.13 -8.13 -16.31
N ALA A 308 -0.10 -7.80 -17.08
CA ALA A 308 1.22 -8.36 -16.95
C ALA A 308 2.02 -7.51 -15.95
N ALA A 309 2.66 -8.16 -14.99
CA ALA A 309 3.41 -7.50 -13.94
C ALA A 309 4.80 -8.12 -13.77
N TYR A 310 5.75 -7.26 -13.43
CA TYR A 310 7.16 -7.60 -13.26
C TYR A 310 7.55 -7.29 -11.83
N TYR A 311 8.02 -8.30 -11.13
CA TYR A 311 8.40 -8.22 -9.73
C TYR A 311 9.89 -8.49 -9.58
N VAL A 312 10.52 -7.81 -8.64
CA VAL A 312 11.92 -8.06 -8.28
C VAL A 312 12.06 -8.39 -6.81
N ARG A 313 13.02 -9.28 -6.54
CA ARG A 313 13.41 -9.63 -5.18
C ARG A 313 14.93 -9.81 -5.09
N PHE A 314 15.45 -9.73 -3.87
CA PHE A 314 16.88 -9.85 -3.59
C PHE A 314 17.16 -11.16 -2.84
N PRO A 315 17.60 -12.24 -3.52
CA PRO A 315 17.75 -13.56 -2.92
C PRO A 315 18.79 -13.61 -1.79
N THR A 316 19.64 -12.60 -1.66
CA THR A 316 20.68 -12.50 -0.63
C THR A 316 20.27 -11.66 0.58
N MET A 317 19.04 -11.14 0.61
CA MET A 317 18.52 -10.44 1.79
C MET A 317 18.37 -11.39 2.99
N PRO A 318 18.32 -10.84 4.21
CA PRO A 318 17.98 -11.61 5.41
C PRO A 318 16.71 -12.45 5.26
N SER A 319 16.74 -13.68 5.76
CA SER A 319 15.67 -14.68 5.58
C SER A 319 14.31 -14.24 6.12
N HIS A 320 14.29 -13.45 7.19
CA HIS A 320 13.08 -12.88 7.76
C HIS A 320 12.41 -11.84 6.83
N LEU A 321 13.18 -11.18 5.97
CA LEU A 321 12.67 -10.25 4.94
C LEU A 321 12.23 -11.00 3.69
N LEU A 322 12.99 -12.01 3.26
CA LEU A 322 12.68 -12.85 2.09
C LEU A 322 11.32 -13.54 2.17
N SER A 323 10.85 -13.83 3.39
CA SER A 323 9.57 -14.50 3.62
C SER A 323 8.37 -13.53 3.61
N SER A 324 8.63 -12.21 3.57
CA SER A 324 7.59 -11.18 3.57
C SER A 324 7.30 -10.70 2.16
N ILE A 325 6.01 -10.61 1.82
CA ILE A 325 5.54 -10.07 0.54
C ILE A 325 5.92 -8.59 0.36
N GLU A 326 6.21 -7.87 1.45
CA GLU A 326 6.66 -6.48 1.44
C GLU A 326 8.03 -6.29 0.76
N TYR A 327 8.80 -7.39 0.62
CA TYR A 327 10.11 -7.40 -0.05
C TYR A 327 10.06 -8.02 -1.47
N VAL A 328 8.86 -8.15 -2.03
CA VAL A 328 8.62 -8.44 -3.45
C VAL A 328 8.14 -7.15 -4.11
N PHE A 329 8.99 -6.54 -4.91
CA PHE A 329 8.76 -5.20 -5.45
C PHE A 329 8.25 -5.28 -6.88
N GLU A 330 7.01 -4.84 -7.13
CA GLU A 330 6.57 -4.59 -8.50
C GLU A 330 7.38 -3.43 -9.09
N ILE A 331 7.85 -3.56 -10.33
CA ILE A 331 8.66 -2.54 -11.02
C ILE A 331 8.05 -2.08 -12.35
N MET A 332 7.18 -2.88 -12.96
CA MET A 332 6.53 -2.56 -14.22
C MET A 332 5.21 -3.30 -14.35
N MET A 333 4.23 -2.65 -14.97
CA MET A 333 2.96 -3.25 -15.35
C MET A 333 2.51 -2.79 -16.74
N HIS A 334 1.86 -3.68 -17.48
CA HIS A 334 1.23 -3.37 -18.76
C HIS A 334 0.02 -4.29 -19.03
N SER A 335 -0.79 -3.97 -20.03
CA SER A 335 -1.83 -4.89 -20.50
C SER A 335 -1.20 -6.19 -20.99
N SER A 336 -1.71 -7.36 -20.64
CA SER A 336 -1.17 -8.64 -21.16
C SER A 336 -1.50 -8.85 -22.65
N ASN A 337 -2.43 -8.07 -23.20
CA ASN A 337 -2.89 -8.19 -24.59
C ASN A 337 -2.03 -7.42 -25.60
N LEU A 338 -0.72 -7.31 -25.35
CA LEU A 338 0.21 -6.67 -26.28
C LEU A 338 0.54 -7.60 -27.46
N LYS A 339 0.74 -7.00 -28.64
CA LYS A 339 1.33 -7.70 -29.78
C LYS A 339 2.80 -7.99 -29.51
N SER A 340 3.37 -8.99 -30.18
CA SER A 340 4.78 -9.39 -30.02
C SER A 340 5.77 -8.23 -30.14
N ASN A 341 5.55 -7.32 -31.09
CA ASN A 341 6.40 -6.14 -31.29
C ASN A 341 6.29 -5.16 -30.12
N GLU A 342 5.08 -4.94 -29.59
CA GLU A 342 4.83 -4.05 -28.45
C GLU A 342 5.40 -4.63 -27.16
N PHE A 343 5.25 -5.94 -26.96
CA PHE A 343 5.88 -6.65 -25.86
C PHE A 343 7.41 -6.51 -25.88
N THR A 344 8.02 -6.61 -27.07
CA THR A 344 9.46 -6.40 -27.23
C THR A 344 9.89 -4.99 -26.79
N LEU A 345 9.09 -3.95 -27.09
CA LEU A 345 9.35 -2.59 -26.64
C LEU A 345 9.24 -2.45 -25.11
N CYS A 346 8.34 -3.21 -24.46
CA CYS A 346 8.25 -3.25 -22.99
C CYS A 346 9.52 -3.83 -22.36
N LEU A 347 10.01 -4.94 -22.91
CA LEU A 347 11.22 -5.59 -22.43
C LEU A 347 12.46 -4.71 -22.65
N GLN A 348 12.51 -3.93 -23.73
CA GLN A 348 13.57 -2.94 -23.97
C GLN A 348 13.66 -1.90 -22.86
N GLU A 349 12.52 -1.39 -22.39
CA GLU A 349 12.50 -0.43 -21.28
C GLU A 349 13.03 -1.07 -19.99
N ILE A 350 12.63 -2.31 -19.68
CA ILE A 350 13.15 -3.03 -18.49
C ILE A 350 14.66 -3.27 -18.57
N VAL A 351 15.13 -3.73 -19.74
CA VAL A 351 16.55 -3.98 -20.01
C VAL A 351 17.36 -2.72 -19.77
N LYS A 352 16.89 -1.58 -20.29
CA LYS A 352 17.57 -0.31 -20.15
C LYS A 352 17.75 0.05 -18.67
N ARG A 353 16.70 -0.11 -17.85
CA ARG A 353 16.79 0.11 -16.41
C ARG A 353 17.77 -0.85 -15.73
N PHE A 354 17.85 -2.09 -16.18
CA PHE A 354 18.79 -3.07 -15.61
C PHE A 354 20.24 -2.80 -16.01
N GLN A 355 20.49 -2.30 -17.23
CA GLN A 355 21.82 -1.85 -17.64
C GLN A 355 22.29 -0.65 -16.78
N GLU A 356 21.41 0.32 -16.51
CA GLU A 356 21.70 1.43 -15.59
C GLU A 356 22.05 0.93 -14.17
N LEU A 357 21.37 -0.13 -13.70
CA LEU A 357 21.63 -0.76 -12.41
C LEU A 357 22.96 -1.54 -12.37
N GLU A 358 23.34 -2.17 -13.47
CA GLU A 358 24.62 -2.88 -13.62
C GLU A 358 25.82 -1.94 -13.70
N GLU A 359 25.65 -0.73 -14.26
CA GLU A 359 26.65 0.35 -14.23
C GLU A 359 26.91 0.89 -12.82
N GLY A 360 25.96 0.65 -11.91
CA GLY A 360 26.01 0.95 -10.49
C GLY A 360 25.39 2.30 -10.14
N ILE A 361 24.64 2.30 -9.04
CA ILE A 361 23.90 3.46 -8.52
C ILE A 361 24.43 3.88 -7.15
N ASP A 362 24.21 5.14 -6.80
CA ASP A 362 24.60 5.70 -5.51
C ASP A 362 23.59 5.31 -4.42
N VAL A 363 24.09 4.67 -3.37
CA VAL A 363 23.33 4.26 -2.18
C VAL A 363 23.90 5.00 -0.96
N THR A 364 23.04 5.67 -0.20
CA THR A 364 23.48 6.48 0.95
C THR A 364 23.27 5.71 2.24
N ILE A 365 24.36 5.37 2.92
CA ILE A 365 24.33 4.62 4.18
C ILE A 365 25.11 5.38 5.23
N ASN A 366 24.48 5.68 6.36
CA ASN A 366 25.10 6.44 7.46
C ASN A 366 25.80 7.71 6.95
N GLN A 367 25.12 8.46 6.08
CA GLN A 367 25.60 9.70 5.43
C GLN A 367 26.80 9.52 4.48
N LYS A 368 27.19 8.28 4.17
CA LYS A 368 28.23 7.98 3.18
C LYS A 368 27.59 7.42 1.91
N VAL A 369 28.00 7.95 0.77
CA VAL A 369 27.58 7.43 -0.54
C VAL A 369 28.50 6.27 -0.91
N LYS A 370 27.89 5.12 -1.24
CA LYS A 370 28.58 3.96 -1.80
C LYS A 370 27.98 3.66 -3.17
N LYS A 371 28.83 3.40 -4.16
CA LYS A 371 28.39 2.91 -5.46
C LYS A 371 28.11 1.41 -5.38
N VAL A 372 26.87 1.01 -5.69
CA VAL A 372 26.39 -0.37 -5.61
C VAL A 372 25.88 -0.81 -6.97
N HIS A 373 26.36 -1.95 -7.45
CA HIS A 373 25.96 -2.54 -8.73
C HIS A 373 24.96 -3.66 -8.48
N PHE A 374 23.84 -3.61 -9.19
CA PHE A 374 22.78 -4.61 -9.07
C PHE A 374 22.77 -5.50 -10.30
N ILE A 375 22.88 -6.81 -10.08
CA ILE A 375 23.08 -7.80 -11.14
C ILE A 375 21.85 -8.68 -11.24
N LEU A 376 21.21 -8.74 -12.41
CA LEU A 376 20.13 -9.68 -12.64
C LEU A 376 20.71 -11.10 -12.72
N MET A 377 20.27 -11.97 -11.81
CA MET A 377 20.79 -13.33 -11.72
C MET A 377 19.81 -14.41 -12.19
N ARG A 378 18.50 -14.18 -12.08
CA ARG A 378 17.45 -15.10 -12.59
C ARG A 378 16.27 -14.33 -13.14
N ILE A 379 15.69 -14.93 -14.17
CA ILE A 379 14.31 -14.68 -14.58
C ILE A 379 13.49 -15.89 -14.13
N LEU A 380 12.42 -15.61 -13.41
CA LEU A 380 11.49 -16.55 -12.81
C LEU A 380 10.08 -16.25 -13.33
N GLY A 381 9.19 -17.22 -13.21
CA GLY A 381 7.80 -17.10 -13.63
C GLY A 381 7.14 -18.46 -13.59
N ASP A 382 5.83 -18.49 -13.80
CA ASP A 382 5.15 -19.73 -14.13
C ASP A 382 5.54 -20.20 -15.55
N ASN A 383 5.08 -21.38 -15.96
CA ASN A 383 5.45 -21.92 -17.28
C ASN A 383 5.01 -20.99 -18.42
N LEU A 384 3.86 -20.33 -18.30
CA LEU A 384 3.34 -19.47 -19.36
C LEU A 384 4.15 -18.19 -19.47
N GLY A 385 4.41 -17.55 -18.33
CA GLY A 385 5.17 -16.32 -18.22
C GLY A 385 6.64 -16.49 -18.60
N LEU A 386 7.29 -17.59 -18.20
CA LEU A 386 8.65 -17.89 -18.64
C LEU A 386 8.74 -18.10 -20.14
N ASN A 387 7.77 -18.82 -20.72
CA ASN A 387 7.75 -19.00 -22.17
C ASN A 387 7.52 -17.66 -22.88
N GLU A 388 6.69 -16.78 -22.34
CA GLU A 388 6.46 -15.45 -22.89
C GLU A 388 7.70 -14.56 -22.85
N ILE A 389 8.25 -14.33 -21.66
CA ILE A 389 9.35 -13.38 -21.46
C ILE A 389 10.64 -13.84 -22.17
N LEU A 390 10.85 -15.15 -22.28
CA LEU A 390 12.00 -15.72 -22.99
C LEU A 390 11.73 -15.97 -24.48
N GLY A 391 10.49 -15.80 -24.94
CA GLY A 391 10.13 -15.92 -26.34
C GLY A 391 9.94 -17.34 -26.87
N PHE A 392 9.67 -18.30 -25.98
CA PHE A 392 9.31 -19.68 -26.30
C PHE A 392 7.82 -19.83 -26.62
N THR A 393 7.44 -20.99 -27.16
CA THR A 393 6.05 -21.30 -27.46
C THR A 393 5.24 -21.61 -26.20
N LYS A 394 4.06 -20.99 -26.07
CA LYS A 394 3.13 -21.14 -24.93
C LYS A 394 2.30 -22.45 -24.94
N SER A 395 2.56 -23.37 -25.88
CA SER A 395 1.74 -24.58 -26.10
C SER A 395 2.50 -25.84 -25.73
N PHE A 396 1.87 -26.73 -24.95
CA PHE A 396 2.40 -28.06 -24.61
C PHE A 396 2.69 -28.94 -25.83
N ASN A 397 2.04 -28.65 -26.98
CA ASN A 397 2.20 -29.38 -28.23
C ASN A 397 3.08 -28.65 -29.26
N GLY A 398 3.60 -27.46 -28.94
CA GLY A 398 4.45 -26.68 -29.82
C GLY A 398 5.84 -27.29 -29.97
N ARG A 399 6.28 -27.58 -31.21
CA ARG A 399 7.62 -28.10 -31.51
C ARG A 399 8.65 -27.01 -31.87
N ASN A 400 8.34 -25.74 -31.61
CA ASN A 400 9.19 -24.62 -32.01
C ASN A 400 10.02 -24.09 -30.84
N PHE A 401 11.34 -24.16 -31.04
CA PHE A 401 12.36 -23.45 -30.29
C PHE A 401 12.29 -21.96 -30.63
N ALA A 402 11.65 -21.20 -29.76
CA ALA A 402 11.98 -19.82 -29.45
C ALA A 402 12.22 -18.83 -30.61
N ASP A 403 11.16 -18.35 -31.25
CA ASP A 403 11.28 -17.31 -32.28
C ASP A 403 11.67 -15.94 -31.70
N SER A 404 11.56 -15.72 -30.39
CA SER A 404 11.96 -14.47 -29.71
C SER A 404 13.28 -14.55 -28.92
N VAL A 405 14.04 -15.66 -29.02
CA VAL A 405 15.32 -15.88 -28.29
C VAL A 405 16.47 -14.93 -28.65
N LYS A 406 16.26 -13.95 -29.54
CA LYS A 406 17.32 -13.00 -29.91
C LYS A 406 17.35 -11.71 -29.10
N PHE A 407 16.42 -11.45 -28.17
CA PHE A 407 16.42 -10.16 -27.47
C PHE A 407 16.91 -10.27 -26.02
N LEU A 408 16.16 -10.86 -25.08
CA LEU A 408 16.57 -10.88 -23.67
C LEU A 408 17.84 -11.72 -23.39
N VAL A 409 17.97 -12.90 -24.02
CA VAL A 409 19.16 -13.77 -23.87
C VAL A 409 20.40 -13.19 -24.59
N LYS A 410 20.22 -12.22 -25.48
CA LYS A 410 21.30 -11.58 -26.23
C LYS A 410 21.73 -10.24 -25.62
N ILE A 411 20.99 -9.77 -24.61
CA ILE A 411 21.10 -8.46 -23.99
C ILE A 411 21.50 -8.57 -22.51
N LEU A 412 21.04 -9.62 -21.82
CA LEU A 412 21.70 -10.16 -20.62
C LEU A 412 22.92 -10.98 -21.05
#